data_AF-A0A146KYQ5-F1
#
_entry.id   AF-A0A146KYQ5-F1
#
_cell.length_a   1.000
_cell.length_b   1.000
_cell.length_c   1.000
_cell.angle_alpha   90.00
_cell.angle_beta   90.00
_cell.angle_gamma   90.00
#
_symmetry.space_group_name_H-M   'P 1'
#
loop_
_entity.id
_entity.type
_entity.pdbx_description
1 polymer ?
#
loop_
_entity_poly.entity_id
_entity_poly.type
_entity_poly.pdbx_seq_one_letter_code
_entity_poly.pdbx_strand_id
1 'polypeptide(L)'
;SKKAKMKDVGTCEPVDNHVENLHTTATGEQTMDDAATFPELQLADINGVGKEFRYVSVPPHRLKTIQSQWLQIYDSIVKHMKLNIRYNTKRMRIELQSTKFTTNVSALQKSIDFCRAICLGFDVKDAVAILRLDDIYIDSFDIKEIRT
;
A
#
# COMPACT_ATOMS: atom_id res chain seq x y z
N SER A 1 -50.17 -37.26 33.51
CA SER A 1 -50.94 -36.21 32.81
C SER A 1 -50.08 -35.49 31.80
N LYS A 2 -50.61 -35.42 30.56
CA LYS A 2 -50.38 -34.48 29.45
C LYS A 2 -49.00 -34.46 28.73
N LYS A 3 -49.04 -35.02 27.51
CA LYS A 3 -48.17 -34.74 26.36
C LYS A 3 -48.28 -33.28 25.91
N ALA A 4 -47.22 -32.75 25.31
CA ALA A 4 -47.29 -31.79 24.19
C ALA A 4 -46.04 -31.93 23.30
N LYS A 5 -46.28 -31.82 21.99
CA LYS A 5 -45.38 -32.02 20.84
C LYS A 5 -45.28 -30.70 20.08
N MET A 6 -44.11 -30.29 19.61
CA MET A 6 -43.86 -29.33 18.51
C MET A 6 -42.34 -29.17 18.35
N LYS A 7 -41.70 -28.98 17.20
CA LYS A 7 -41.92 -29.18 15.75
C LYS A 7 -40.51 -28.96 15.15
N ASP A 8 -40.03 -29.87 14.31
CA ASP A 8 -38.70 -29.79 13.69
C ASP A 8 -38.63 -28.73 12.58
N VAL A 9 -37.54 -27.96 12.57
CA VAL A 9 -37.00 -27.08 11.50
C VAL A 9 -35.48 -27.16 11.72
N GLY A 10 -34.60 -27.63 10.84
CA GLY A 10 -34.57 -27.62 9.37
C GLY A 10 -33.26 -26.93 8.97
N THR A 11 -32.17 -27.70 8.83
CA THR A 11 -30.80 -27.26 8.48
C THR A 11 -30.52 -27.56 7.00
N CYS A 12 -30.09 -26.56 6.20
CA CYS A 12 -29.25 -26.70 4.99
C CYS A 12 -28.85 -25.29 4.48
N GLU A 13 -27.58 -24.89 4.48
CA GLU A 13 -26.56 -24.98 3.40
C GLU A 13 -26.53 -23.71 2.49
N PRO A 14 -25.34 -23.22 2.06
CA PRO A 14 -25.17 -21.95 1.37
C PRO A 14 -25.44 -22.02 -0.14
N VAL A 15 -25.76 -20.86 -0.73
CA VAL A 15 -26.22 -20.70 -2.13
C VAL A 15 -25.02 -20.49 -3.07
N ASP A 16 -24.83 -21.44 -3.98
CA ASP A 16 -23.97 -21.34 -5.16
C ASP A 16 -24.66 -20.54 -6.26
N ASN A 17 -24.01 -19.49 -6.78
CA ASN A 17 -24.41 -18.82 -8.01
C ASN A 17 -23.56 -19.35 -9.16
N HIS A 18 -24.13 -20.31 -9.88
CA HIS A 18 -23.68 -20.79 -11.17
C HIS A 18 -24.19 -19.81 -12.26
N VAL A 19 -23.29 -19.23 -13.06
CA VAL A 19 -23.65 -18.64 -14.35
C VAL A 19 -22.77 -19.31 -15.40
N GLU A 20 -23.43 -20.07 -16.27
CA GLU A 20 -22.86 -20.80 -17.38
C GLU A 20 -22.31 -19.86 -18.46
N ASN A 21 -21.28 -20.31 -19.18
CA ASN A 21 -21.20 -20.08 -20.62
C ASN A 21 -20.40 -21.20 -21.31
N LEU A 22 -21.07 -21.90 -22.22
CA LEU A 22 -20.55 -22.98 -23.07
C LEU A 22 -20.21 -22.45 -24.48
N HIS A 23 -19.01 -22.78 -24.97
CA HIS A 23 -18.64 -23.14 -26.37
C HIS A 23 -17.11 -23.42 -26.35
N THR A 24 -16.47 -24.44 -26.94
CA THR A 24 -16.82 -25.48 -27.92
C THR A 24 -15.78 -26.59 -27.83
N THR A 25 -16.22 -27.84 -28.01
CA THR A 25 -15.39 -29.04 -28.21
C THR A 25 -14.77 -29.07 -29.61
N ALA A 26 -13.46 -29.32 -29.73
CA ALA A 26 -12.89 -30.08 -30.85
C ALA A 26 -11.51 -30.64 -30.50
N THR A 27 -11.45 -31.96 -30.40
CA THR A 27 -10.25 -32.81 -30.31
C THR A 27 -9.43 -32.74 -31.62
N GLY A 28 -8.12 -32.60 -31.52
CA GLY A 28 -7.16 -32.73 -32.62
C GLY A 28 -5.74 -32.93 -32.09
N GLU A 29 -5.06 -33.94 -32.59
CA GLU A 29 -3.93 -34.66 -32.00
C GLU A 29 -2.54 -34.14 -32.47
N GLN A 30 -1.60 -34.06 -31.51
CA GLN A 30 -0.10 -34.10 -31.57
C GLN A 30 0.66 -33.22 -32.60
N THR A 31 1.56 -32.33 -32.13
CA THR A 31 3.04 -32.42 -32.29
C THR A 31 3.78 -31.10 -31.95
N MET A 32 5.04 -31.27 -31.52
CA MET A 32 6.15 -30.32 -31.38
C MET A 32 6.44 -29.76 -29.98
N ASP A 33 7.62 -30.20 -29.52
CA ASP A 33 8.28 -30.10 -28.24
C ASP A 33 8.71 -28.68 -27.82
N ASP A 34 9.00 -28.55 -26.52
CA ASP A 34 9.72 -27.46 -25.85
C ASP A 34 9.05 -26.08 -25.70
N ALA A 35 7.72 -26.04 -25.57
CA ALA A 35 7.05 -24.86 -25.03
C ALA A 35 6.98 -24.97 -23.50
N ALA A 36 7.76 -24.17 -22.78
CA ALA A 36 7.62 -24.03 -21.34
C ALA A 36 6.15 -23.70 -21.00
N THR A 37 5.46 -24.63 -20.35
CA THR A 37 4.11 -24.42 -19.82
C THR A 37 4.22 -23.44 -18.67
N PHE A 38 4.04 -22.15 -18.97
CA PHE A 38 3.97 -21.13 -17.93
C PHE A 38 2.63 -21.29 -17.21
N PRO A 39 2.63 -21.63 -15.90
CA PRO A 39 1.39 -21.70 -15.14
C PRO A 39 0.72 -20.33 -15.17
N GLU A 40 -0.59 -20.32 -15.39
CA GLU A 40 -1.38 -19.10 -15.46
C GLU A 40 -1.25 -18.33 -14.14
N LEU A 41 -0.80 -17.08 -14.23
CA LEU A 41 -0.61 -16.22 -13.08
C LEU A 41 -1.96 -15.98 -12.40
N GLN A 42 -2.06 -16.34 -11.13
CA GLN A 42 -3.28 -16.06 -10.36
C GLN A 42 -3.44 -14.54 -10.28
N LEU A 43 -4.67 -14.02 -10.40
CA LEU A 43 -4.95 -12.58 -10.27
C LEU A 43 -4.42 -11.98 -8.94
N ALA A 44 -4.16 -12.82 -7.93
CA ALA A 44 -3.52 -12.43 -6.67
C ALA A 44 -2.06 -11.99 -6.83
N ASP A 45 -1.33 -12.56 -7.77
CA ASP A 45 0.08 -12.25 -8.03
C ASP A 45 0.21 -10.97 -8.89
N ILE A 46 -0.76 -10.71 -9.77
CA ILE A 46 -0.78 -9.55 -10.67
C ILE A 46 -1.25 -8.28 -9.94
N ASN A 47 -2.20 -8.43 -9.00
CA ASN A 47 -2.77 -7.30 -8.26
C ASN A 47 -2.02 -6.98 -6.96
N GLY A 48 -0.68 -7.10 -6.92
CA GLY A 48 0.13 -6.45 -5.89
C GLY A 48 -0.40 -6.52 -4.45
N VAL A 49 -1.02 -7.63 -4.04
CA VAL A 49 -1.62 -7.80 -2.70
C VAL A 49 -0.51 -8.01 -1.64
N GLY A 50 0.75 -7.86 -2.04
CA GLY A 50 1.90 -7.77 -1.16
C GLY A 50 1.96 -6.40 -0.48
N LYS A 51 2.32 -6.39 0.81
CA LYS A 51 2.62 -5.15 1.51
C LYS A 51 3.87 -4.53 0.87
N GLU A 52 3.74 -3.35 0.27
CA GLU A 52 4.87 -2.60 -0.27
C GLU A 52 5.59 -1.90 0.89
N PHE A 53 6.92 -1.96 0.88
CA PHE A 53 7.77 -1.31 1.86
C PHE A 53 8.67 -0.29 1.19
N ARG A 54 8.77 0.89 1.79
CA ARG A 54 9.72 1.94 1.39
C ARG A 54 10.37 2.55 2.61
N TYR A 55 11.51 3.17 2.41
CA TYR A 55 12.20 3.86 3.50
C TYR A 55 12.86 5.16 3.03
N VAL A 56 12.96 6.09 3.97
CA VAL A 56 13.68 7.36 3.80
C VAL A 56 14.80 7.42 4.83
N SER A 57 16.01 7.70 4.37
CA SER A 57 17.17 7.90 5.26
C SER A 57 17.13 9.31 5.85
N VAL A 58 17.37 9.42 7.14
CA VAL A 58 17.34 10.69 7.87
C VAL A 58 18.76 11.22 8.06
N PRO A 59 19.05 12.48 7.69
CA PRO A 59 20.34 13.10 7.97
C PRO A 59 20.62 13.23 9.49
N PRO A 60 21.88 13.08 9.95
CA PRO A 60 22.22 13.10 11.37
C PRO A 60 21.80 14.37 12.12
N HIS A 61 21.89 15.52 11.45
CA HIS A 61 21.53 16.82 12.05
C HIS A 61 20.01 17.00 12.27
N ARG A 62 19.16 16.18 11.65
CA ARG A 62 17.69 16.24 11.75
C ARG A 62 17.08 15.23 12.73
N LEU A 63 17.87 14.29 13.27
CA LEU A 63 17.36 13.21 14.11
C LEU A 63 16.57 13.73 15.33
N LYS A 64 17.10 14.76 16.00
CA LYS A 64 16.48 15.35 17.21
C LYS A 64 15.13 15.99 16.89
N THR A 65 15.04 16.70 15.76
CA THR A 65 13.81 17.34 15.29
C THR A 65 12.74 16.29 14.99
N ILE A 66 13.10 15.23 14.26
CA ILE A 66 12.19 14.13 13.92
C ILE A 66 11.71 13.39 15.16
N GLN A 67 12.58 13.15 16.15
CA GLN A 67 12.19 12.53 17.41
C GLN A 67 11.18 13.40 18.18
N SER A 68 11.42 14.71 18.26
CA SER A 68 10.52 15.64 18.96
C SER A 68 9.16 15.78 18.27
N GLN A 69 9.12 15.76 16.93
CA GLN A 69 7.91 15.97 16.13
C GLN A 69 7.29 14.66 15.64
N TRP A 70 7.79 13.50 16.09
CA TRP A 70 7.41 12.19 15.55
C TRP A 70 5.90 11.93 15.59
N LEU A 71 5.23 12.31 16.68
CA LEU A 71 3.78 12.15 16.81
C LEU A 71 3.01 12.92 15.73
N GLN A 72 3.44 14.15 15.41
CA GLN A 72 2.79 14.97 14.38
C GLN A 72 3.00 14.38 12.97
N ILE A 73 4.19 13.85 12.71
CA ILE A 73 4.52 13.14 11.46
C ILE A 73 3.65 11.88 11.33
N TYR A 74 3.56 11.08 12.40
CA TYR A 74 2.75 9.88 12.47
C TYR A 74 1.27 10.17 12.20
N ASP A 75 0.70 11.13 12.92
CA ASP A 75 -0.71 11.50 12.81
C ASP A 75 -1.07 11.98 11.40
N SER A 76 -0.18 12.79 10.79
CA SER A 76 -0.40 13.32 9.45
C SER A 76 -0.48 12.20 8.39
N ILE A 77 0.43 11.23 8.45
CA ILE A 77 0.48 10.13 7.47
C ILE A 77 -0.69 9.16 7.69
N VAL A 78 -0.97 8.77 8.93
CA VAL A 78 -2.05 7.82 9.23
C VAL A 78 -3.41 8.42 8.88
N LYS A 79 -3.64 9.70 9.18
CA LYS A 79 -4.90 10.39 8.89
C LYS A 79 -5.17 10.56 7.40
N HIS A 80 -4.16 10.94 6.61
CA HIS A 80 -4.34 11.25 5.19
C HIS A 80 -4.17 10.02 4.28
N MET A 81 -3.16 9.18 4.53
CA MET A 81 -2.78 8.08 3.62
C MET A 81 -3.09 6.68 4.16
N LYS A 82 -3.42 6.55 5.46
CA LYS A 82 -3.70 5.26 6.14
C LYS A 82 -2.58 4.24 5.97
N LEU A 83 -1.33 4.70 5.99
CA LEU A 83 -0.13 3.86 5.91
C LEU A 83 0.37 3.51 7.31
N ASN A 84 1.06 2.38 7.40
CA ASN A 84 1.81 2.04 8.60
C ASN A 84 3.21 2.66 8.52
N ILE A 85 3.67 3.26 9.62
CA ILE A 85 4.93 3.98 9.68
C ILE A 85 5.71 3.62 10.95
N ARG A 86 7.02 3.44 10.81
CA ARG A 86 7.94 3.17 11.92
C ARG A 86 9.21 4.01 11.78
N TYR A 87 9.65 4.61 12.87
CA TYR A 87 10.98 5.21 12.94
C TYR A 87 11.98 4.22 13.53
N ASN A 88 13.02 3.91 12.76
CA ASN A 88 14.14 3.08 13.20
C ASN A 88 15.31 3.98 13.64
N THR A 89 15.41 4.23 14.94
CA THR A 89 16.47 5.07 15.52
C THR A 89 17.88 4.52 15.28
N LYS A 90 18.06 3.19 15.22
CA LYS A 90 19.37 2.57 15.01
C LYS A 90 19.89 2.73 13.59
N ARG A 91 19.02 2.54 12.59
CA ARG A 91 19.38 2.68 11.17
C ARG A 91 19.14 4.09 10.63
N MET A 92 18.59 4.99 11.45
CA MET A 92 18.23 6.37 11.09
C MET A 92 17.34 6.43 9.85
N ARG A 93 16.31 5.58 9.83
CA ARG A 93 15.39 5.45 8.69
C ARG A 93 13.96 5.52 9.16
N ILE A 94 13.13 6.19 8.37
CA ILE A 94 11.68 6.13 8.46
C ILE A 94 11.22 5.05 7.49
N GLU A 95 10.56 4.03 8.01
CA GLU A 95 10.04 2.89 7.26
C GLU A 95 8.53 3.08 7.07
N LEU A 96 8.07 2.94 5.83
CA LEU A 96 6.68 3.09 5.40
C LEU A 96 6.21 1.76 4.83
N GLN A 97 4.98 1.39 5.17
CA GLN A 97 4.37 0.14 4.73
C GLN A 97 2.92 0.37 4.28
N SER A 98 2.56 -0.17 3.12
CA SER A 98 1.18 -0.17 2.64
C SER A 98 0.30 -1.10 3.48
N THR A 99 -0.94 -0.65 3.73
CA THR A 99 -1.94 -1.42 4.47
C THR A 99 -3.15 -1.67 3.57
N LYS A 100 -3.98 -2.66 3.90
CA LYS A 100 -5.23 -2.97 3.18
C LYS A 100 -6.21 -1.79 3.11
N PHE A 101 -6.05 -0.79 3.99
CA PHE A 101 -6.89 0.42 4.03
C PHE A 101 -6.40 1.54 3.12
N THR A 102 -5.20 1.42 2.54
CA THR A 102 -4.62 2.41 1.64
C THR A 102 -5.32 2.29 0.29
N THR A 103 -6.04 3.33 -0.12
CA THR A 103 -6.83 3.35 -1.36
C THR A 103 -6.04 3.83 -2.57
N ASN A 104 -5.10 4.76 -2.37
CA ASN A 104 -4.36 5.41 -3.45
C ASN A 104 -3.03 4.70 -3.71
N VAL A 105 -2.75 4.39 -4.97
CA VAL A 105 -1.49 3.77 -5.42
C VAL A 105 -0.29 4.70 -5.14
N SER A 106 -0.46 6.01 -5.37
CA SER A 106 0.59 7.01 -5.15
C SER A 106 0.77 7.43 -3.68
N ALA A 107 0.01 6.85 -2.74
CA ALA A 107 0.07 7.24 -1.32
C ALA A 107 1.45 7.04 -0.70
N LEU A 108 2.12 5.95 -1.07
CA LEU A 108 3.45 5.60 -0.57
C LEU A 108 4.48 6.63 -1.05
N GLN A 109 4.41 7.01 -2.33
CA GLN A 109 5.31 8.00 -2.92
C GLN A 109 5.11 9.39 -2.31
N LYS A 110 3.87 9.88 -2.20
CA LYS A 110 3.57 11.15 -1.52
C LYS A 110 4.07 11.17 -0.07
N SER A 111 3.96 10.05 0.64
CA SER A 111 4.45 9.94 2.02
C SER A 111 5.98 9.95 2.12
N ILE A 112 6.67 9.36 1.14
CA ILE A 112 8.12 9.48 1.00
C ILE A 112 8.51 10.94 0.80
N ASP A 113 7.84 11.65 -0.10
CA ASP A 113 8.16 13.03 -0.42
C ASP A 113 7.85 13.97 0.76
N PHE A 114 6.76 13.72 1.49
CA PHE A 114 6.50 14.34 2.79
C PHE A 114 7.65 14.11 3.79
N CYS A 115 8.13 12.87 3.95
CA CYS A 115 9.24 12.57 4.87
C CYS A 115 10.55 13.22 4.41
N ARG A 116 10.81 13.29 3.10
CA ARG A 116 11.95 14.00 2.53
C ARG A 116 11.88 15.50 2.80
N ALA A 117 10.71 16.12 2.68
CA ALA A 117 10.49 17.52 3.03
C ALA A 117 10.96 17.83 4.45
N ILE A 118 10.54 17.01 5.42
CA ILE A 118 10.93 17.17 6.83
C ILE A 118 12.44 16.96 7.00
N CYS A 119 13.05 16.05 6.24
CA CYS A 119 14.50 15.87 6.24
C CYS A 119 15.26 17.08 5.67
N LEU A 120 14.66 17.79 4.70
CA LEU A 120 15.23 19.02 4.11
C LEU A 120 15.03 20.26 4.98
N GLY A 121 14.17 20.19 6.01
CA GLY A 121 14.00 21.27 6.97
C GLY A 121 12.62 21.92 7.02
N PHE A 122 11.68 21.46 6.19
CA PHE A 122 10.31 21.98 6.19
C PHE A 122 9.61 21.72 7.53
N ASP A 123 8.71 22.61 7.92
CA ASP A 123 7.82 22.36 9.06
C ASP A 123 6.80 21.29 8.72
N VAL A 124 6.37 20.54 9.74
CA VAL A 124 5.38 19.46 9.60
C VAL A 124 4.06 20.00 9.05
N LYS A 125 3.65 21.19 9.51
CA LYS A 125 2.40 21.82 9.08
C LYS A 125 2.39 22.18 7.60
N ASP A 126 3.51 22.66 7.09
CA ASP A 126 3.64 23.06 5.68
C ASP A 126 3.75 21.84 4.78
N ALA A 127 4.52 20.83 5.22
CA ALA A 127 4.70 19.59 4.47
C ALA A 127 3.37 18.82 4.28
N VAL A 128 2.39 18.99 5.16
CA VAL A 128 1.05 18.38 5.01
C VAL A 128 0.39 18.77 3.68
N ALA A 129 0.75 19.90 3.08
CA ALA A 129 0.27 20.28 1.75
C ALA A 129 0.55 19.21 0.69
N ILE A 130 1.71 18.54 0.74
CA ILE A 130 2.12 17.47 -0.19
C ILE A 130 1.19 16.24 -0.07
N LEU A 131 0.63 15.99 1.12
CA LEU A 131 -0.32 14.89 1.31
C LEU A 131 -1.74 15.24 0.83
N ARG A 132 -2.07 16.54 0.76
CA ARG A 132 -3.43 17.01 0.44
C ARG A 132 -3.60 17.39 -1.04
N LEU A 133 -2.55 17.89 -1.66
CA LEU A 133 -2.55 18.43 -3.01
C LEU A 133 -1.63 17.59 -3.90
N ASP A 134 -2.09 17.27 -5.09
CA ASP A 134 -1.41 16.34 -5.99
C ASP A 134 -0.34 17.01 -6.84
N ASP A 135 -0.46 18.33 -7.05
CA ASP A 135 0.41 19.13 -7.91
C ASP A 135 1.50 19.89 -7.13
N ILE A 136 1.92 19.38 -5.98
CA ILE A 136 3.03 19.93 -5.19
C ILE A 136 4.25 19.03 -5.34
N TYR A 137 5.37 19.62 -5.74
CA TYR A 137 6.66 18.96 -5.85
C TYR A 137 7.72 19.66 -5.00
N ILE A 138 8.72 18.90 -4.59
CA ILE A 138 9.92 19.41 -3.93
C ILE A 138 11.07 19.21 -4.89
N ASP A 139 11.83 20.28 -5.11
CA ASP A 139 13.07 20.25 -5.87
C ASP A 139 14.20 20.87 -5.06
N SER A 140 15.44 20.51 -5.38
CA SER A 140 16.63 21.02 -4.73
C SER A 140 17.69 21.27 -5.79
N PHE A 141 18.18 22.50 -5.85
CA PHE A 141 19.23 22.91 -6.77
C PHE A 141 20.48 23.28 -6.00
N ASP A 142 21.65 22.95 -6.57
CA ASP A 142 22.92 23.47 -6.04
C ASP A 142 23.22 24.82 -6.67
N ILE A 143 23.80 25.75 -5.89
CA ILE A 143 24.08 27.10 -6.38
C ILE A 143 25.00 27.13 -7.62
N LYS A 144 25.80 26.07 -7.80
CA LYS A 144 26.69 25.90 -8.96
C LYS A 144 25.94 25.64 -10.27
N GLU A 145 24.70 25.19 -10.18
CA GLU A 145 23.86 24.86 -11.33
C GLU A 145 23.19 26.13 -11.90
N ILE A 146 23.28 27.26 -11.18
CA ILE A 146 22.78 28.56 -11.61
C ILE A 146 23.93 29.35 -12.25
N ARG A 147 23.78 29.70 -13.53
CA ARG A 147 24.65 30.69 -14.15
C ARG A 147 24.30 32.05 -13.59
N THR A 148 25.27 32.67 -12.91
CA THR A 148 25.21 34.06 -12.46
C THR A 148 25.98 34.94 -13.44
#